data_AF-A0A0S8C0L8-F1
#
_entry.id   AF-A0A0S8C0L8-F1
#
_cell.length_a   1.000
_cell.length_b   1.000
_cell.length_c   1.000
_cell.angle_alpha   90.00
_cell.angle_beta   90.00
_cell.angle_gamma   90.00
#
_symmetry.space_group_name_H-M   'P 1'
#
loop_
_entity.id
_entity.type
_entity.pdbx_description
1 polymer ?
#
loop_
_entity_poly.entity_id
_entity_poly.type
_entity_poly.pdbx_seq_one_letter_code
_entity_poly.pdbx_strand_id
1 'polypeptide(L)'
;MPTEYSPTACNDYNPCTVDECDPSLGFCDNTPEPDGTPCAENEAGVFLGECQNGVCLPDLCIGRDCSDGDLCTDDICESPWGICSNPTAPDGTSCENNGQCLDGVCQPTITPECDHQPFDPDREFPECSDGNECTYDRCDFADQCTNPRKPNGTSCNNGNGQCIFGNCSITGF
;
A
#
# COMPACT_ATOMS: atom_id res chain seq x y z
N MET A 1 -59.47 -23.72 -23.45
CA MET A 1 -58.30 -22.90 -23.83
C MET A 1 -57.12 -23.50 -23.10
N PRO A 2 -56.02 -23.89 -23.77
CA PRO A 2 -54.94 -24.60 -23.11
C PRO A 2 -54.19 -23.62 -22.20
N THR A 3 -54.17 -23.90 -20.90
CA THR A 3 -53.36 -23.18 -19.92
C THR A 3 -51.95 -23.78 -19.95
N GLU A 4 -51.14 -23.32 -20.92
CA GLU A 4 -49.70 -23.57 -20.91
C GLU A 4 -49.06 -22.59 -19.92
N TYR A 5 -49.10 -22.91 -18.63
CA TYR A 5 -48.18 -22.29 -17.64
C TYR A 5 -46.82 -22.98 -17.79
N SER A 6 -46.11 -22.59 -18.84
CA SER A 6 -44.72 -22.99 -19.02
C SER A 6 -43.83 -22.20 -18.05
N PRO A 7 -42.80 -22.80 -17.42
CA PRO A 7 -41.85 -22.07 -16.57
C PRO A 7 -41.21 -20.86 -17.25
N THR A 8 -41.17 -20.82 -18.58
CA THR A 8 -40.71 -19.67 -19.37
C THR A 8 -41.59 -18.43 -19.22
N ALA A 9 -42.84 -18.55 -18.77
CA ALA A 9 -43.78 -17.43 -18.62
C ALA A 9 -43.57 -16.60 -17.34
N CYS A 10 -42.84 -17.13 -16.35
CA CYS A 10 -42.55 -16.43 -15.09
C CYS A 10 -41.19 -15.73 -15.06
N ASN A 11 -40.37 -15.91 -16.10
CA ASN A 11 -39.05 -15.29 -16.15
C ASN A 11 -39.17 -13.76 -16.29
N ASP A 12 -38.75 -13.02 -15.27
CA ASP A 12 -38.78 -11.55 -15.29
C ASP A 12 -37.47 -10.91 -15.80
N TYR A 13 -36.52 -11.76 -16.19
CA TYR A 13 -35.18 -11.42 -16.66
C TYR A 13 -34.35 -10.66 -15.64
N ASN A 14 -34.74 -10.66 -14.37
CA ASN A 14 -33.96 -10.09 -13.30
C ASN A 14 -33.13 -11.19 -12.62
N PRO A 15 -31.80 -11.19 -12.79
CA PRO A 15 -30.92 -12.18 -12.18
C PRO A 15 -30.88 -12.09 -10.64
N CYS A 16 -31.47 -11.05 -10.05
CA CYS A 16 -31.62 -10.89 -8.61
C CYS A 16 -32.95 -11.38 -8.05
N THR A 17 -33.71 -12.12 -8.83
CA THR A 17 -34.92 -12.81 -8.39
C THR A 17 -34.88 -14.27 -8.78
N VAL A 18 -35.46 -15.11 -7.92
CA VAL A 18 -35.78 -16.49 -8.22
C VAL A 18 -37.22 -16.53 -8.67
N ASP A 19 -37.42 -16.90 -9.93
CA ASP A 19 -38.74 -16.99 -10.54
C ASP A 19 -39.33 -18.38 -10.32
N GLU A 20 -40.41 -18.46 -9.54
CA GLU A 20 -41.17 -19.67 -9.29
C GLU A 20 -42.60 -19.54 -9.82
N CYS A 21 -43.04 -20.54 -10.56
CA CYS A 21 -44.42 -20.63 -11.04
C CYS A 21 -45.21 -21.53 -10.08
N ASP A 22 -46.22 -20.98 -9.39
CA ASP A 22 -47.16 -21.79 -8.62
C ASP A 22 -48.35 -22.19 -9.52
N PRO A 23 -48.40 -23.43 -10.02
CA PRO A 23 -49.49 -23.89 -10.89
C PRO A 23 -50.84 -24.02 -10.17
N SER A 24 -50.85 -24.05 -8.84
CA SER A 24 -52.07 -24.13 -8.03
C SER A 24 -52.72 -22.77 -7.79
N LEU A 25 -51.91 -21.70 -7.78
CA LEU A 25 -52.37 -20.32 -7.60
C LEU A 25 -52.45 -19.53 -8.91
N GLY A 26 -51.80 -19.99 -9.98
CA GLY A 26 -51.85 -19.37 -11.31
C GLY A 26 -51.14 -18.01 -11.39
N PHE A 27 -50.16 -17.75 -10.52
CA PHE A 27 -49.31 -16.55 -10.59
C PHE A 27 -47.84 -16.91 -10.45
N CYS A 28 -46.98 -15.98 -10.85
CA CYS A 28 -45.52 -16.05 -10.72
C CYS A 28 -45.09 -15.37 -9.43
N ASP A 29 -44.21 -16.01 -8.69
CA ASP A 29 -43.53 -15.44 -7.54
C ASP A 29 -42.07 -15.17 -7.90
N ASN A 30 -41.61 -13.94 -7.67
CA ASN A 30 -40.25 -13.51 -7.98
C ASN A 30 -39.59 -13.10 -6.66
N THR A 31 -38.98 -14.07 -6.00
CA THR A 31 -38.41 -13.85 -4.67
C THR A 31 -37.02 -13.23 -4.80
N PRO A 32 -36.69 -12.13 -4.09
CA PRO A 32 -35.35 -11.56 -4.12
C PRO A 32 -34.27 -12.58 -3.72
N GLU A 33 -33.22 -12.65 -4.52
CA GLU A 33 -31.96 -13.31 -4.14
C GLU A 33 -31.31 -12.56 -2.96
N PRO A 34 -30.44 -13.23 -2.17
CA PRO A 34 -29.70 -12.59 -1.10
C PRO A 34 -28.86 -11.40 -1.58
N ASP A 35 -28.70 -10.40 -0.71
CA ASP A 35 -27.78 -9.29 -0.96
C ASP A 35 -26.34 -9.81 -1.13
N GLY A 36 -25.63 -9.30 -2.13
CA GLY A 36 -24.29 -9.73 -2.51
C GLY A 36 -24.23 -10.86 -3.56
N THR A 37 -25.38 -11.40 -3.99
CA THR A 37 -25.41 -12.38 -5.09
C THR A 37 -24.93 -11.73 -6.40
N PRO A 38 -23.91 -12.27 -7.10
CA PRO A 38 -23.46 -11.70 -8.37
C PRO A 38 -24.55 -11.78 -9.45
N CYS A 39 -24.78 -10.69 -10.18
CA CYS A 39 -25.98 -10.56 -11.02
C CYS A 39 -25.78 -9.97 -12.42
N ALA A 40 -24.68 -9.24 -12.66
CA ALA A 40 -24.32 -8.78 -13.99
C ALA A 40 -23.04 -9.49 -14.40
N GLU A 41 -23.01 -10.22 -15.51
CA GLU A 41 -21.78 -10.79 -16.06
C GLU A 41 -21.45 -10.12 -17.40
N ASN A 42 -20.17 -9.83 -17.65
CA ASN A 42 -19.75 -9.48 -19.00
C ASN A 42 -19.52 -10.73 -19.85
N GLU A 43 -19.29 -10.57 -21.15
CA GLU A 43 -19.02 -11.69 -22.08
C GLU A 43 -17.81 -12.56 -21.68
N ALA A 44 -16.93 -12.05 -20.81
CA ALA A 44 -15.78 -12.77 -20.27
C ALA A 44 -16.09 -13.51 -18.94
N GLY A 45 -17.34 -13.50 -18.47
CA GLY A 45 -17.76 -14.13 -17.22
C GLY A 45 -17.29 -13.39 -15.96
N VAL A 46 -16.92 -12.11 -16.09
CA VAL A 46 -16.58 -11.25 -14.94
C VAL A 46 -17.86 -10.63 -14.42
N PHE A 47 -18.14 -10.85 -13.15
CA PHE A 47 -19.29 -10.24 -12.50
C PHE A 47 -19.03 -8.74 -12.29
N LEU A 48 -19.98 -7.93 -12.74
CA LEU A 48 -19.95 -6.48 -12.76
C LEU A 48 -20.94 -5.84 -11.78
N GLY A 49 -21.61 -6.64 -10.95
CA GLY A 49 -22.64 -6.15 -10.05
C GLY A 49 -23.16 -7.24 -9.13
N GLU A 50 -23.80 -6.79 -8.06
CA GLU A 50 -24.36 -7.62 -7.00
C GLU A 50 -25.82 -7.23 -6.74
N CYS A 51 -26.59 -8.20 -6.26
CA CYS A 51 -27.96 -7.98 -5.84
C CYS A 51 -28.01 -7.15 -4.57
N GLN A 52 -28.88 -6.16 -4.55
CA GLN A 52 -29.26 -5.44 -3.35
C GLN A 52 -30.77 -5.22 -3.36
N ASN A 53 -31.47 -5.79 -2.38
CA ASN A 53 -32.93 -5.75 -2.27
C ASN A 53 -33.64 -6.20 -3.56
N GLY A 54 -33.17 -7.28 -4.20
CA GLY A 54 -33.74 -7.82 -5.44
C GLY A 54 -33.44 -7.01 -6.70
N VAL A 55 -32.56 -6.02 -6.64
CA VAL A 55 -32.12 -5.22 -7.80
C VAL A 55 -30.65 -5.49 -8.06
N CYS A 56 -30.30 -5.75 -9.32
CA CYS A 56 -28.91 -5.86 -9.73
C CYS A 56 -28.26 -4.46 -9.81
N LEU A 57 -27.33 -4.17 -8.90
CA LEU A 57 -26.58 -2.92 -8.89
C LEU A 57 -25.16 -3.18 -9.44
N PRO A 58 -24.66 -2.35 -10.37
CA PRO A 58 -23.30 -2.49 -10.85
C PRO A 58 -22.29 -2.14 -9.75
N ASP A 59 -21.16 -2.83 -9.71
CA ASP A 59 -20.00 -2.43 -8.92
C ASP A 59 -19.27 -1.30 -9.67
N LEU A 60 -19.41 -0.08 -9.15
CA LEU A 60 -18.79 1.12 -9.72
C LEU A 60 -17.27 1.19 -9.48
N CYS A 61 -16.67 0.20 -8.82
CA CYS A 61 -15.21 0.07 -8.69
C CYS A 61 -14.56 -0.59 -9.91
N ILE A 62 -15.29 -1.32 -10.73
CA ILE A 62 -14.70 -2.03 -11.87
C ILE A 62 -14.29 -1.03 -12.95
N GLY A 63 -12.98 -0.97 -13.21
CA GLY A 63 -12.39 -0.01 -14.15
C GLY A 63 -12.25 1.41 -13.57
N ARG A 64 -12.54 1.61 -12.28
CA ARG A 64 -12.30 2.87 -11.61
C ARG A 64 -10.88 2.93 -11.06
N ASP A 65 -10.15 3.95 -11.46
CA ASP A 65 -8.85 4.29 -10.89
C ASP A 65 -9.07 5.21 -9.68
N CYS A 66 -8.65 4.75 -8.50
CA CYS A 66 -8.69 5.53 -7.26
C CYS A 66 -7.31 6.04 -6.83
N SER A 67 -6.30 5.91 -7.69
CA SER A 67 -4.96 6.38 -7.37
C SER A 67 -4.89 7.89 -7.25
N ASP A 68 -4.38 8.38 -6.12
CA ASP A 68 -4.07 9.79 -5.91
C ASP A 68 -2.59 10.12 -6.19
N GLY A 69 -1.79 9.08 -6.46
CA GLY A 69 -0.36 9.19 -6.78
C GLY A 69 0.54 9.33 -5.57
N ASP A 70 0.03 9.22 -4.34
CA ASP A 70 0.83 9.20 -3.12
C ASP A 70 1.06 7.76 -2.65
N LEU A 71 2.32 7.31 -2.70
CA LEU A 71 2.70 5.96 -2.26
C LEU A 71 2.52 5.71 -0.77
N CYS A 72 2.27 6.77 0.01
CA CYS A 72 1.99 6.70 1.45
C CYS A 72 0.50 6.77 1.79
N THR A 73 -0.37 6.60 0.81
CA THR A 73 -1.79 6.33 0.98
C THR A 73 -2.19 5.05 0.25
N ASP A 74 -3.23 4.38 0.75
CA ASP A 74 -3.82 3.23 0.05
C ASP A 74 -4.88 3.70 -0.95
N ASP A 75 -4.94 3.11 -2.14
CA ASP A 75 -5.91 3.47 -3.17
C ASP A 75 -7.15 2.57 -3.10
N ILE A 76 -8.12 2.91 -2.25
CA ILE A 76 -9.29 2.06 -2.00
C ILE A 76 -10.51 2.59 -2.72
N CYS A 77 -11.15 1.71 -3.49
CA CYS A 77 -12.49 1.93 -4.03
C CYS A 77 -13.54 1.22 -3.16
N GLU A 78 -14.50 1.99 -2.65
CA GLU A 78 -15.61 1.49 -1.83
C GLU A 78 -16.74 0.95 -2.72
N SER A 79 -16.81 -0.38 -2.82
CA SER A 79 -17.91 -1.09 -3.48
C SER A 79 -19.21 -0.96 -2.67
N PRO A 80 -20.39 -0.88 -3.31
CA PRO A 80 -20.64 -0.85 -4.76
C PRO A 80 -20.67 0.58 -5.34
N TRP A 81 -20.55 1.61 -4.50
CA TRP A 81 -20.79 3.01 -4.88
C TRP A 81 -19.63 3.65 -5.64
N GLY A 82 -18.48 2.98 -5.68
CA GLY A 82 -17.29 3.43 -6.36
C GLY A 82 -16.54 4.53 -5.61
N ILE A 83 -16.95 4.95 -4.42
CA ILE A 83 -16.33 6.10 -3.73
C ILE A 83 -14.85 5.81 -3.48
N CYS A 84 -13.95 6.73 -3.86
CA CYS A 84 -12.53 6.55 -3.60
C CYS A 84 -12.18 7.09 -2.21
N SER A 85 -11.36 6.36 -1.48
CA SER A 85 -10.78 6.77 -0.20
C SER A 85 -9.28 6.49 -0.22
N ASN A 86 -8.49 7.42 0.30
CA ASN A 86 -7.04 7.32 0.36
C ASN A 86 -6.53 7.38 1.81
N PRO A 87 -6.80 6.35 2.64
CA PRO A 87 -6.29 6.33 4.01
C PRO A 87 -4.76 6.22 4.03
N THR A 88 -4.14 6.68 5.11
CA THR A 88 -2.68 6.59 5.28
C THR A 88 -2.21 5.15 5.28
N ALA A 89 -1.20 4.86 4.45
CA ALA A 89 -0.52 3.58 4.43
C ALA A 89 0.21 3.32 5.76
N PRO A 90 0.49 2.05 6.12
CA PRO A 90 1.22 1.73 7.34
C PRO A 90 2.61 2.38 7.40
N ASP A 91 3.01 2.82 8.59
CA ASP A 91 4.37 3.33 8.82
C ASP A 91 5.43 2.29 8.43
N GLY A 92 6.50 2.75 7.77
CA GLY A 92 7.57 1.89 7.25
C GLY A 92 7.33 1.35 5.84
N THR A 93 6.14 1.57 5.24
CA THR A 93 5.88 1.27 3.82
C THR A 93 6.90 2.00 2.96
N SER A 94 7.51 1.31 2.00
CA SER A 94 8.50 1.93 1.11
C SER A 94 7.85 2.92 0.16
N CYS A 95 8.46 4.08 -0.01
CA CYS A 95 8.04 5.13 -0.95
C CYS A 95 9.23 5.64 -1.78
N GLU A 96 9.07 6.74 -2.50
CA GLU A 96 10.08 7.25 -3.44
C GLU A 96 11.45 7.49 -2.75
N ASN A 97 12.52 7.41 -3.54
CA ASN A 97 13.89 7.67 -3.09
C ASN A 97 14.33 6.80 -1.90
N ASN A 98 13.91 5.54 -1.88
CA ASN A 98 14.13 4.60 -0.76
C ASN A 98 13.56 5.13 0.58
N GLY A 99 12.54 5.99 0.53
CA GLY A 99 11.84 6.50 1.69
C GLY A 99 10.98 5.46 2.39
N GLN A 100 10.50 5.85 3.57
CA GLN A 100 9.50 5.12 4.35
C GLN A 100 8.37 6.08 4.73
N CYS A 101 7.14 5.59 4.66
CA CYS A 101 5.97 6.35 5.09
C CYS A 101 5.97 6.53 6.61
N LEU A 102 5.61 7.73 7.06
CA LEU A 102 5.33 8.05 8.45
C LEU A 102 4.12 8.99 8.50
N ASP A 103 3.04 8.55 9.14
CA ASP A 103 1.78 9.30 9.23
C ASP A 103 1.26 9.76 7.84
N GLY A 104 1.39 8.90 6.82
CA GLY A 104 0.96 9.19 5.45
C GLY A 104 1.87 10.12 4.65
N VAL A 105 3.07 10.42 5.16
CA VAL A 105 4.05 11.24 4.44
C VAL A 105 5.29 10.42 4.14
N CYS A 106 5.76 10.44 2.90
CA CYS A 106 7.01 9.81 2.52
C CYS A 106 8.20 10.53 3.19
N GLN A 107 8.83 9.88 4.16
CA GLN A 107 10.06 10.34 4.78
C GLN A 107 11.25 9.70 4.05
N PRO A 108 12.26 10.45 3.60
CA PRO A 108 13.45 9.85 3.04
C PRO A 108 14.15 9.01 4.10
N THR A 109 14.52 7.77 3.77
CA THR A 109 15.47 7.00 4.58
C THR A 109 16.83 7.60 4.32
N ILE A 110 17.12 8.72 4.99
CA ILE A 110 18.49 9.22 5.11
C ILE A 110 19.22 8.20 5.97
N THR A 111 19.76 7.15 5.36
CA THR A 111 21.10 6.75 5.77
C THR A 111 21.97 7.95 5.39
N PRO A 112 22.58 8.68 6.35
CA PRO A 112 23.62 9.64 6.02
C PRO A 112 24.87 8.85 5.63
N GLU A 113 24.76 8.03 4.59
CA GLU A 113 25.87 7.57 3.79
C GLU A 113 25.90 8.55 2.63
N CYS A 114 26.92 9.41 2.64
CA CYS A 114 27.17 10.32 1.54
C CYS A 114 27.11 9.51 0.24
N ASP A 115 26.19 9.85 -0.68
CA ASP A 115 25.97 9.12 -1.92
C ASP A 115 27.23 9.20 -2.78
N HIS A 116 28.10 8.20 -2.64
CA HIS A 116 29.23 7.99 -3.52
C HIS A 116 28.71 7.30 -4.79
N GLN A 117 28.26 8.07 -5.77
CA GLN A 117 28.19 7.56 -7.16
C GLN A 117 29.60 7.22 -7.69
N PRO A 118 29.74 6.28 -8.63
CA PRO A 118 30.81 5.28 -8.61
C PRO A 118 32.10 5.65 -9.36
N PHE A 119 33.21 5.17 -8.81
CA PHE A 119 34.47 4.78 -9.47
C PHE A 119 35.19 5.86 -10.29
N ASP A 120 35.81 6.82 -9.59
CA ASP A 120 36.98 7.55 -10.11
C ASP A 120 38.27 6.84 -9.62
N PRO A 121 39.04 6.18 -10.51
CA PRO A 121 40.25 5.45 -10.14
C PRO A 121 41.46 6.34 -9.79
N ASP A 122 41.36 7.67 -9.92
CA ASP A 122 42.48 8.60 -9.69
C ASP A 122 42.37 9.39 -8.36
N ARG A 123 41.36 9.14 -7.51
CA ARG A 123 41.24 9.73 -6.16
C ARG A 123 41.26 8.67 -5.06
N GLU A 124 42.37 8.62 -4.33
CA GLU A 124 42.53 7.86 -3.08
C GLU A 124 41.59 8.44 -2.00
N PHE A 125 40.35 7.94 -1.92
CA PHE A 125 39.22 8.32 -1.03
C PHE A 125 39.58 9.11 0.26
N PRO A 126 39.14 10.39 0.37
CA PRO A 126 38.75 10.94 1.68
C PRO A 126 37.80 12.17 1.56
N GLU A 127 36.47 12.04 1.53
CA GLU A 127 35.63 13.26 1.47
C GLU A 127 34.55 13.40 2.56
N CYS A 128 34.64 12.61 3.63
CA CYS A 128 34.13 13.06 4.95
C CYS A 128 34.79 12.37 6.16
N SER A 129 35.50 11.26 5.95
CA SER A 129 36.19 10.60 7.05
C SER A 129 37.38 11.42 7.55
N ASP A 130 37.36 11.76 8.83
CA ASP A 130 38.49 12.41 9.52
C ASP A 130 39.50 11.39 10.08
N GLY A 131 39.29 10.10 9.82
CA GLY A 131 40.12 9.00 10.31
C GLY A 131 39.99 8.75 11.81
N ASN A 132 39.03 9.38 12.49
CA ASN A 132 38.80 9.21 13.92
C ASN A 132 37.60 8.30 14.18
N GLU A 133 37.87 7.09 14.68
CA GLU A 133 36.82 6.12 15.02
C GLU A 133 35.84 6.62 16.10
N CYS A 134 36.15 7.71 16.81
CA CYS A 134 35.30 8.31 17.85
C CYS A 134 34.49 9.53 17.40
N THR A 135 34.47 9.82 16.10
CA THR A 135 33.55 10.75 15.45
C THR A 135 32.72 10.00 14.41
N TYR A 136 31.50 10.46 14.16
CA TYR A 136 30.70 10.00 13.03
C TYR A 136 31.13 10.79 11.80
N ASP A 137 31.19 10.16 10.64
CA ASP A 137 31.44 10.85 9.38
C ASP A 137 30.08 11.06 8.69
N ARG A 138 29.53 12.28 8.74
CA ARG A 138 28.18 12.57 8.25
C ARG A 138 28.14 13.79 7.35
N CYS A 139 27.48 13.67 6.20
CA CYS A 139 27.13 14.80 5.35
C CYS A 139 25.76 15.38 5.75
N ASP A 140 25.62 16.71 5.72
CA ASP A 140 24.32 17.38 5.85
C ASP A 140 23.61 17.56 4.50
N PHE A 141 22.40 18.13 4.50
CA PHE A 141 21.59 18.37 3.28
C PHE A 141 22.20 19.38 2.29
N ALA A 142 23.30 20.06 2.65
CA ALA A 142 24.03 20.98 1.80
C ALA A 142 25.36 20.39 1.30
N ASP A 143 25.53 19.07 1.40
CA ASP A 143 26.77 18.34 1.13
C ASP A 143 27.96 18.82 1.98
N GLN A 144 27.70 19.39 3.17
CA GLN A 144 28.75 19.76 4.11
C GLN A 144 29.08 18.57 5.01
N CYS A 145 30.36 18.17 5.02
CA CYS A 145 30.85 17.16 5.96
C CYS A 145 30.89 17.69 7.40
N THR A 146 30.38 16.88 8.33
CA THR A 146 30.41 17.12 9.77
C THR A 146 30.91 15.87 10.49
N ASN A 147 31.75 16.07 11.51
CA ASN A 147 32.32 14.97 12.31
C ASN A 147 31.87 15.03 13.78
N PRO A 148 30.56 14.87 14.10
CA PRO A 148 30.09 14.93 15.47
C PRO A 148 30.63 13.77 16.31
N ARG A 149 30.89 14.04 17.59
CA ARG A 149 31.46 13.03 18.50
C ARG A 149 30.50 11.85 18.69
N LYS A 150 31.04 10.63 18.69
CA LYS A 150 30.34 9.45 19.16
C LYS A 150 30.11 9.52 20.68
N PRO A 151 29.06 8.85 21.20
CA PRO A 151 28.82 8.76 22.64
C PRO A 151 30.03 8.25 23.42
N ASN A 152 30.17 8.72 24.66
CA ASN A 152 31.20 8.19 25.55
C ASN A 152 30.93 6.68 25.80
N GLY A 153 31.96 5.85 25.70
CA GLY A 153 31.86 4.39 25.86
C GLY A 153 31.71 3.60 24.57
N THR A 154 31.52 4.25 23.41
CA THR A 154 31.56 3.57 22.10
C THR A 154 32.92 2.90 21.90
N SER A 155 32.94 1.67 21.38
CA SER A 155 34.18 0.94 21.13
C SER A 155 35.02 1.60 20.05
N CYS A 156 36.33 1.62 20.24
CA CYS A 156 37.32 2.07 19.26
C CYS A 156 38.58 1.20 19.35
N ASN A 157 39.49 1.36 18.39
CA ASN A 157 40.71 0.58 18.23
C ASN A 157 40.44 -0.94 18.24
N ASN A 158 39.61 -1.40 17.29
CA ASN A 158 39.20 -2.80 17.18
C ASN A 158 38.61 -3.38 18.49
N GLY A 159 37.94 -2.54 19.29
CA GLY A 159 37.34 -2.94 20.55
C GLY A 159 38.25 -2.86 21.78
N ASN A 160 39.51 -2.43 21.63
CA ASN A 160 40.46 -2.31 22.75
C ASN A 160 40.35 -0.98 23.52
N GLY A 161 39.53 -0.05 23.04
CA GLY A 161 39.33 1.26 23.67
C GLY A 161 37.88 1.70 23.71
N GLN A 162 37.65 2.79 24.43
CA GLN A 162 36.38 3.48 24.52
C GLN A 162 36.55 4.95 24.12
N CYS A 163 35.59 5.46 23.36
CA CYS A 163 35.52 6.86 23.02
C CYS A 163 35.21 7.69 24.26
N ILE A 164 36.01 8.73 24.51
CA ILE A 164 35.79 9.73 25.57
C ILE A 164 36.02 11.11 24.96
N PHE A 165 34.97 11.94 24.97
CA PHE A 165 34.97 13.28 24.37
C PHE A 165 35.53 13.32 22.94
N GLY A 166 35.20 12.31 22.12
CA GLY A 166 35.60 12.21 20.72
C GLY A 166 37.03 11.70 20.48
N ASN A 167 37.71 11.18 21.50
CA ASN A 167 39.02 10.57 21.37
C ASN A 167 38.98 9.11 21.83
N CYS A 168 39.71 8.23 21.16
CA CYS A 168 39.81 6.84 21.59
C CYS A 168 40.73 6.73 22.82
N SER A 169 40.19 6.25 23.94
CA SER A 169 40.92 5.99 25.18
C SER A 169 41.09 4.49 25.37
N ILE A 170 42.34 4.04 25.44
CA ILE A 170 42.69 2.64 25.71
C ILE A 170 42.95 2.55 27.22
N THR A 171 41.99 2.02 27.98
CA THR A 171 42.21 1.75 29.41
C THR A 171 43.04 0.49 29.55
N GLY A 172 44.36 0.63 29.50
CA GLY A 172 45.30 -0.44 29.86
C GLY A 172 45.48 -0.50 31.37
N PHE A 173 45.27 -1.68 31.95
CA PHE A 173 45.96 -2.12 33.17
C PHE A 173 46.96 -3.20 32.78
#